data_AF-A0AAV0I7I4-F1
#
_entry.id   AF-A0AAV0I7I4-F1
#
_cell.length_a   1.000
_cell.length_b   1.000
_cell.length_c   1.000
_cell.angle_alpha   90.00
_cell.angle_beta   90.00
_cell.angle_gamma   90.00
#
_symmetry.space_group_name_H-M   'P 1'
#
loop_
_entity.id
_entity.type
_entity.pdbx_description
1 polymer ?
#
loop_
_entity_poly.entity_id
_entity_poly.type
_entity_poly.pdbx_seq_one_letter_code
_entity_poly.pdbx_strand_id
1 'polypeptide(L)'
;MKRASLAGITTTTIFYILCGCVGYPAFGNDAPDNFLTGFGFYEPFWLIDIANICIAIHLVGAYQVFCQPVFSFVESSCLKKWPENKFITREHPITVPFVGTLYLNLFRLVWRSAYVVVTVVLAMIFPFFNDFLGLIGAASFWPLTVYFPVEMYIARAKIPKFSITWTWLKILSWTCLAVSLVAAAGSVEGLIQSVKIYQPFKSGE
;
A
#
# COMPACT_ATOMS: atom_id res chain seq x y z
N MET A 1 -17.77 14.87 -9.13
CA MET A 1 -16.66 13.88 -9.10
C MET A 1 -15.65 14.08 -10.23
N LYS A 2 -16.04 14.17 -11.52
CA LYS A 2 -15.09 14.32 -12.65
C LYS A 2 -13.99 15.39 -12.47
N ARG A 3 -14.36 16.60 -12.03
CA ARG A 3 -13.40 17.70 -11.78
C ARG A 3 -12.40 17.38 -10.65
N ALA A 4 -12.87 16.76 -9.57
CA ALA A 4 -12.02 16.36 -8.46
C ALA A 4 -11.07 15.22 -8.86
N SER A 5 -11.57 14.21 -9.60
CA SER A 5 -10.73 13.14 -10.14
C SER A 5 -9.69 13.66 -11.12
N LEU A 6 -10.07 14.59 -12.01
CA LEU A 6 -9.13 15.21 -12.94
C LEU A 6 -8.05 16.00 -12.19
N ALA A 7 -8.43 16.83 -11.22
CA ALA A 7 -7.48 17.57 -10.40
C ALA A 7 -6.52 16.62 -9.67
N GLY A 8 -7.05 15.59 -9.00
CA GLY A 8 -6.24 14.61 -8.28
C GLY A 8 -5.24 13.88 -9.19
N ILE A 9 -5.71 13.31 -10.30
CA ILE A 9 -4.87 12.56 -11.24
C ILE A 9 -3.79 13.47 -11.84
N THR A 10 -4.18 14.66 -12.33
CA THR A 10 -3.23 15.61 -12.90
C THR A 10 -2.17 16.02 -11.88
N THR A 11 -2.57 16.35 -10.66
CA THR A 11 -1.63 16.69 -9.58
C THR A 11 -0.66 15.54 -9.29
N THR A 12 -1.15 14.31 -9.12
CA THR A 12 -0.27 13.15 -8.88
C THR A 12 0.68 12.88 -10.04
N THR A 13 0.21 13.00 -11.28
CA THR A 13 1.04 12.80 -12.48
C THR A 13 2.16 13.83 -12.54
N ILE A 14 1.86 15.10 -12.28
CA ILE A 14 2.87 16.17 -12.26
C ILE A 14 3.92 15.86 -11.19
N PHE A 15 3.51 15.48 -9.97
CA PHE A 15 4.47 15.14 -8.91
C PHE A 15 5.36 13.96 -9.28
N TYR A 16 4.81 12.86 -9.82
CA TYR A 16 5.62 11.72 -10.23
C TYR A 16 6.60 12.04 -11.36
N ILE A 17 6.15 12.81 -12.37
CA ILE A 17 7.03 13.24 -13.46
C ILE A 17 8.13 14.15 -12.91
N LEU A 18 7.81 15.10 -12.04
CA LEU A 18 8.81 15.98 -11.41
C LEU A 18 9.85 15.17 -10.62
N CYS A 19 9.42 14.19 -9.82
CA CYS A 19 10.33 13.31 -9.08
C CYS A 19 11.29 12.58 -10.03
N GLY A 20 10.80 12.05 -11.16
CA GLY A 20 11.66 11.37 -12.15
C GLY A 20 12.59 12.35 -12.88
N CYS A 21 12.05 13.45 -13.39
CA CYS A 21 12.80 14.44 -14.18
C CYS A 21 13.84 15.21 -13.37
N VAL A 22 13.63 15.41 -12.07
CA VAL A 22 14.61 16.06 -11.18
C VAL A 22 15.50 15.03 -10.49
N GLY A 23 14.95 13.88 -10.10
CA GLY A 23 15.69 12.84 -9.39
C GLY A 23 16.73 12.15 -10.27
N TYR A 24 16.40 11.83 -11.53
CA TYR A 24 17.34 11.15 -12.41
C TYR A 24 18.60 11.99 -12.72
N PRO A 25 18.53 13.29 -13.04
CA PRO A 25 19.73 14.13 -13.16
C PRO A 25 20.53 14.28 -11.86
N ALA A 26 19.88 14.20 -10.69
CA ALA A 26 20.54 14.35 -9.40
C ALA A 26 21.33 13.10 -8.98
N PHE A 27 20.80 11.90 -9.26
CA PHE A 27 21.36 10.63 -8.77
C PHE A 27 21.83 9.67 -9.88
N GLY A 28 21.39 9.86 -11.12
CA GLY A 28 21.71 8.98 -12.24
C GLY A 28 21.28 7.53 -12.01
N ASN A 29 22.13 6.60 -12.45
CA ASN A 29 21.91 5.15 -12.29
C ASN A 29 22.17 4.66 -10.85
N ASP A 30 22.80 5.49 -10.01
CA ASP A 30 23.12 5.17 -8.61
C ASP A 30 22.02 5.65 -7.65
N ALA A 31 20.82 5.94 -8.18
CA ALA A 31 19.69 6.40 -7.40
C ALA A 31 19.30 5.39 -6.33
N PRO A 32 19.32 5.77 -5.04
CA PRO A 32 18.94 4.87 -3.98
C PRO A 32 17.43 4.66 -3.98
N ASP A 33 17.05 3.46 -3.57
CA ASP A 33 15.69 3.01 -3.29
C ASP A 33 14.85 3.98 -2.47
N ASN A 34 15.47 4.64 -1.50
CA ASN A 34 14.90 5.77 -0.77
C ASN A 34 15.76 7.01 -1.04
N PHE A 35 15.22 8.01 -1.72
CA PHE A 35 15.98 9.23 -2.01
C PHE A 35 16.54 9.91 -0.76
N LEU A 36 15.86 9.81 0.39
CA LEU A 36 16.34 10.40 1.64
C LEU A 36 17.62 9.73 2.16
N THR A 37 17.90 8.47 1.80
CA THR A 37 19.16 7.81 2.19
C THR A 37 20.33 8.22 1.30
N GLY A 38 20.08 8.75 0.10
CA GLY A 38 21.11 9.25 -0.81
C GLY A 38 21.74 10.58 -0.39
N PHE A 39 21.07 11.34 0.46
CA PHE A 39 21.52 12.67 0.91
C PHE A 39 22.28 12.65 2.25
N GLY A 40 22.54 11.47 2.84
CA GLY A 40 23.14 11.32 4.16
C GLY A 40 24.52 11.97 4.37
N PHE A 41 25.17 12.42 3.28
CA PHE A 41 26.48 13.09 3.29
C PHE A 41 26.42 14.59 2.90
N TYR A 42 25.25 15.14 2.55
CA TYR A 42 25.11 16.52 2.08
C TYR A 42 24.33 17.38 3.08
N GLU A 43 24.94 18.47 3.54
CA GLU A 43 24.24 19.49 4.33
C GLU A 43 23.09 20.11 3.50
N PRO A 44 21.88 20.29 4.07
CA PRO A 44 21.60 20.35 5.50
C PRO A 44 20.65 19.24 6.05
N PHE A 45 21.06 18.62 7.17
CA PHE A 45 20.34 17.51 7.83
C PHE A 45 18.91 17.85 8.28
N TRP A 46 18.63 19.11 8.64
CA TRP A 46 17.30 19.52 9.11
C TRP A 46 16.19 19.29 8.08
N LEU A 47 16.52 19.36 6.77
CA LEU A 47 15.55 19.15 5.71
C LEU A 47 15.17 17.67 5.59
N ILE A 48 16.15 16.78 5.78
CA ILE A 48 15.95 15.33 5.83
C ILE A 48 15.09 14.96 7.04
N ASP A 49 15.36 15.58 8.20
CA ASP A 49 14.58 15.35 9.42
C ASP A 49 13.11 15.78 9.27
N ILE A 50 12.86 16.95 8.69
CA ILE A 50 11.49 17.39 8.38
C ILE A 50 10.81 16.43 7.41
N ALA A 51 11.51 16.00 6.35
CA ALA A 51 10.95 15.04 5.40
C ALA A 51 10.58 13.70 6.09
N ASN A 52 11.44 13.19 6.97
CA ASN A 52 11.17 11.99 7.77
C ASN A 52 9.98 12.18 8.73
N ILE A 53 9.85 13.34 9.38
CA ILE A 53 8.69 13.66 10.22
C ILE A 53 7.41 13.67 9.39
N CYS A 54 7.41 14.30 8.21
CA CYS A 54 6.26 14.30 7.31
C CYS A 54 5.87 12.89 6.86
N ILE A 55 6.85 12.04 6.50
CA ILE A 55 6.62 10.63 6.15
C ILE A 55 6.01 9.89 7.34
N ALA A 56 6.54 10.06 8.55
CA ALA A 56 6.02 9.41 9.75
C ALA A 56 4.56 9.80 10.03
N ILE A 57 4.23 11.10 9.99
CA ILE A 57 2.86 11.60 10.18
C ILE A 57 1.93 11.01 9.11
N HIS A 58 2.35 11.03 7.84
CA HIS A 58 1.58 10.50 6.73
C HIS A 58 1.31 8.99 6.89
N LEU A 59 2.35 8.20 7.18
CA LEU A 59 2.25 6.74 7.31
C LEU A 59 1.42 6.33 8.53
N VAL A 60 1.53 7.04 9.66
CA VAL A 60 0.67 6.79 10.83
C VAL A 60 -0.79 7.02 10.46
N GLY A 61 -1.11 8.12 9.79
CA GLY A 61 -2.46 8.40 9.33
C GLY A 61 -2.98 7.35 8.34
N ALA A 62 -2.15 6.99 7.35
CA ALA A 62 -2.49 5.97 6.36
C ALA A 62 -2.76 4.61 7.02
N TYR A 63 -1.88 4.15 7.92
CA TYR A 63 -2.05 2.88 8.64
C TYR A 63 -3.37 2.83 9.41
N GLN A 64 -3.72 3.92 10.11
CA GLN A 64 -4.98 3.99 10.85
C GLN A 64 -6.20 3.82 9.94
N VAL A 65 -6.20 4.43 8.75
CA VAL A 65 -7.30 4.31 7.80
C VAL A 65 -7.34 2.92 7.15
N PHE A 66 -6.18 2.38 6.73
CA PHE A 66 -6.09 1.10 6.05
C PHE A 66 -6.46 -0.11 6.93
N CYS A 67 -6.25 -0.02 8.24
CA CYS A 67 -6.60 -1.11 9.15
C CYS A 67 -8.11 -1.19 9.47
N GLN A 68 -8.87 -0.07 9.34
CA GLN A 68 -10.30 -0.05 9.72
C GLN A 68 -11.15 -1.07 8.96
N PRO A 69 -11.05 -1.22 7.63
CA PRO A 69 -11.85 -2.20 6.90
C PRO A 69 -11.55 -3.64 7.34
N VAL A 70 -10.27 -3.95 7.61
CA VAL A 70 -9.84 -5.28 8.07
C VAL A 70 -10.42 -5.57 9.46
N PHE A 71 -10.29 -4.62 10.38
CA PHE A 71 -10.87 -4.73 11.72
C PHE A 71 -12.39 -4.89 11.65
N SER A 72 -13.08 -4.05 10.89
CA SER A 72 -14.53 -4.11 10.73
C SER A 72 -14.99 -5.45 10.13
N PHE A 73 -14.28 -5.96 9.13
CA PHE A 73 -14.61 -7.24 8.50
C PHE A 73 -14.46 -8.41 9.47
N VAL A 74 -13.34 -8.50 10.19
CA VAL A 74 -13.09 -9.61 11.13
C VAL A 74 -14.02 -9.52 12.33
N GLU A 75 -14.16 -8.32 12.92
CA GLU A 75 -15.02 -8.11 14.08
C GLU A 75 -16.49 -8.43 13.76
N SER A 76 -17.01 -7.93 12.64
CA SER A 76 -18.39 -8.22 12.22
C SER A 76 -18.60 -9.69 11.85
N SER A 77 -17.61 -10.35 11.26
CA SER A 77 -17.68 -11.77 10.93
C SER A 77 -17.69 -12.64 12.19
N CYS A 78 -16.85 -12.34 13.17
CA CYS A 78 -16.80 -13.03 14.46
C CYS A 78 -18.09 -12.83 15.26
N LEU A 79 -18.64 -11.61 15.29
CA LEU A 79 -19.90 -11.31 15.96
C LEU A 79 -21.07 -12.10 15.35
N LYS A 80 -21.14 -12.20 14.02
CA LYS A 80 -22.18 -12.98 13.32
C LYS A 80 -22.03 -14.48 13.55
N LYS A 81 -20.79 -14.98 13.63
CA LYS A 81 -20.51 -16.43 13.72
C LYS A 81 -20.65 -16.97 15.14
N TRP A 82 -20.33 -16.18 16.16
CA TRP A 82 -20.37 -16.58 17.57
C TRP A 82 -21.09 -15.55 18.45
N PRO A 83 -22.42 -15.38 18.26
CA PRO A 83 -23.20 -14.39 19.02
C PRO A 83 -23.26 -14.71 20.52
N GLU A 84 -23.22 -15.99 20.90
CA GLU A 84 -23.31 -16.43 22.30
C GLU A 84 -21.97 -16.30 23.07
N ASN A 85 -20.86 -16.03 22.38
CA ASN A 85 -19.56 -15.95 23.03
C ASN A 85 -19.39 -14.61 23.75
N LYS A 86 -19.49 -14.65 25.08
CA LYS A 86 -19.31 -13.49 25.96
C LYS A 86 -17.98 -12.78 25.78
N PHE A 87 -16.91 -13.43 25.32
CA PHE A 87 -15.64 -12.72 25.05
C PHE A 87 -15.74 -11.78 23.84
N ILE A 88 -16.55 -12.14 22.85
CA ILE A 88 -16.70 -11.41 21.58
C ILE A 88 -17.80 -10.36 21.70
N THR A 89 -18.91 -10.64 22.40
CA THR A 89 -20.07 -9.74 22.48
C THR A 89 -20.07 -8.82 23.70
N ARG A 90 -19.35 -9.14 24.77
CA ARG A 90 -19.36 -8.33 25.99
C ARG A 90 -18.59 -7.03 25.81
N GLU A 91 -19.27 -5.93 26.08
CA GLU A 91 -18.66 -4.61 26.21
C GLU A 91 -18.53 -4.26 27.69
N HIS A 92 -17.32 -3.87 28.11
CA HIS A 92 -16.99 -3.48 29.46
C HIS A 92 -16.96 -1.96 29.56
N PRO A 93 -17.88 -1.32 30.32
CA PRO A 93 -17.82 0.11 30.53
C PRO A 93 -16.67 0.46 31.47
N ILE A 94 -15.76 1.31 31.01
CA ILE A 94 -14.68 1.88 31.80
C ILE A 94 -14.93 3.38 31.90
N THR A 95 -15.23 3.85 33.10
CA THR A 95 -15.36 5.29 33.37
C THR A 95 -13.97 5.87 33.56
N VAL A 96 -13.51 6.64 32.58
CA VAL A 96 -12.22 7.33 32.64
C VAL A 96 -12.47 8.76 33.14
N PRO A 97 -11.73 9.23 34.16
CA PRO A 97 -11.84 10.62 34.62
C PRO A 97 -11.56 11.57 33.45
N PHE A 98 -12.39 12.61 33.28
CA PHE A 98 -12.31 13.64 32.23
C PHE A 98 -12.69 13.26 30.80
N VAL A 99 -12.85 11.96 30.45
CA VAL A 99 -13.13 11.52 29.06
C VAL A 99 -14.53 10.87 28.91
N GLY A 100 -15.10 10.37 30.00
CA GLY A 100 -16.42 9.71 30.03
C GLY A 100 -16.34 8.18 30.08
N THR A 101 -17.46 7.50 29.84
CA THR A 101 -17.55 6.04 29.86
C THR A 101 -17.17 5.46 28.49
N LEU A 102 -16.04 4.76 28.43
CA LEU A 102 -15.57 4.03 27.25
C LEU A 102 -16.06 2.58 27.31
N TYR A 103 -16.63 2.09 26.21
CA TYR A 103 -17.01 0.68 26.08
C TYR A 103 -15.85 -0.10 25.45
N LEU A 104 -15.14 -0.88 26.27
CA LEU A 104 -14.06 -1.74 25.79
C LEU A 104 -14.55 -3.17 25.55
N ASN A 105 -14.25 -3.68 24.38
CA ASN A 105 -14.47 -5.08 24.05
C ASN A 105 -13.11 -5.80 24.08
N LEU A 106 -12.96 -6.81 24.95
CA LEU A 106 -11.68 -7.51 25.13
C LEU A 106 -11.22 -8.22 23.86
N PHE A 107 -12.16 -8.77 23.08
CA PHE A 107 -11.84 -9.36 21.79
C PHE A 107 -11.27 -8.32 20.82
N ARG A 108 -11.89 -7.14 20.70
CA ARG A 108 -11.37 -6.06 19.82
C ARG A 108 -9.97 -5.62 20.26
N LEU A 109 -9.72 -5.50 21.56
CA LEU A 109 -8.41 -5.12 22.09
C LEU A 109 -7.35 -6.18 21.72
N VAL A 110 -7.59 -7.44 22.06
CA VAL A 110 -6.66 -8.54 21.79
C VAL A 110 -6.42 -8.70 20.29
N TRP A 111 -7.48 -8.69 19.48
CA TRP A 111 -7.39 -8.84 18.03
C TRP A 111 -6.58 -7.71 17.38
N ARG A 112 -6.89 -6.44 17.70
CA ARG A 112 -6.20 -5.30 17.11
C ARG A 112 -4.73 -5.24 17.54
N SER A 113 -4.44 -5.51 18.82
CA SER A 113 -3.05 -5.59 19.30
C SER A 113 -2.29 -6.74 18.64
N ALA A 114 -2.89 -7.92 18.51
CA ALA A 114 -2.28 -9.04 17.82
C ALA A 114 -2.00 -8.71 16.35
N TYR A 115 -2.96 -8.10 15.65
CA TYR A 115 -2.78 -7.65 14.27
C TYR A 115 -1.59 -6.70 14.13
N VAL A 116 -1.49 -5.67 14.99
CA VAL A 116 -0.36 -4.73 14.98
C VAL A 116 0.96 -5.48 15.19
N VAL A 117 1.05 -6.34 16.21
CA VAL A 117 2.25 -7.13 16.50
C VAL A 117 2.64 -7.99 15.29
N VAL A 118 1.70 -8.69 14.66
CA VAL A 118 1.98 -9.49 13.46
C VAL A 118 2.50 -8.61 12.32
N THR A 119 1.84 -7.48 12.03
CA THR A 119 2.28 -6.59 10.94
C THR A 119 3.66 -5.99 11.18
N VAL A 120 4.00 -5.67 12.44
CA VAL A 120 5.32 -5.15 12.83
C VAL A 120 6.38 -6.23 12.69
N VAL A 121 6.11 -7.45 13.16
CA VAL A 121 7.05 -8.58 13.02
C VAL A 121 7.30 -8.89 11.54
N LEU A 122 6.25 -8.90 10.70
CA LEU A 122 6.41 -9.09 9.26
C LEU A 122 7.26 -7.98 8.62
N ALA A 123 7.04 -6.72 9.01
CA ALA A 123 7.84 -5.60 8.54
C ALA A 123 9.31 -5.71 8.95
N MET A 124 9.60 -6.24 10.15
CA MET A 124 10.97 -6.49 10.61
C MET A 124 11.65 -7.64 9.86
N ILE A 125 10.92 -8.70 9.52
CA ILE A 125 11.47 -9.86 8.80
C ILE A 125 11.75 -9.53 7.34
N PHE A 126 10.94 -8.67 6.72
CA PHE A 126 10.97 -8.38 5.29
C PHE A 126 11.09 -6.87 5.02
N PRO A 127 12.25 -6.24 5.26
CA PRO A 127 12.44 -4.79 5.09
C PRO A 127 12.66 -4.35 3.62
N PHE A 128 12.08 -5.06 2.64
CA PHE A 128 12.29 -4.83 1.20
C PHE A 128 11.12 -4.07 0.57
N PHE A 129 10.92 -2.83 0.99
CA PHE A 129 9.73 -2.06 0.65
C PHE A 129 9.46 -1.97 -0.87
N ASN A 130 10.49 -1.66 -1.67
CA ASN A 130 10.34 -1.48 -3.12
C ASN A 130 10.00 -2.77 -3.85
N ASP A 131 10.67 -3.88 -3.52
CA ASP A 131 10.39 -5.19 -4.14
C ASP A 131 8.95 -5.64 -3.85
N PHE A 132 8.49 -5.50 -2.60
CA PHE A 132 7.10 -5.84 -2.25
C PHE A 132 6.09 -4.91 -2.91
N LEU A 133 6.34 -3.59 -2.95
CA LEU A 133 5.45 -2.66 -3.63
C LEU A 133 5.41 -2.91 -5.14
N GLY A 134 6.54 -3.20 -5.76
CA GLY A 134 6.63 -3.56 -7.18
C GLY A 134 5.83 -4.82 -7.49
N LEU A 135 5.96 -5.85 -6.65
CA LEU A 135 5.23 -7.11 -6.81
C LEU A 135 3.72 -6.94 -6.60
N ILE A 136 3.30 -6.28 -5.51
CA ILE A 136 1.89 -6.02 -5.22
C ILE A 136 1.29 -5.12 -6.31
N GLY A 137 2.02 -4.09 -6.72
CA GLY A 137 1.64 -3.18 -7.80
C GLY A 137 1.43 -3.94 -9.11
N ALA A 138 2.39 -4.75 -9.53
CA ALA A 138 2.30 -5.56 -10.74
C ALA A 138 1.15 -6.57 -10.69
N ALA A 139 0.98 -7.27 -9.55
CA ALA A 139 -0.08 -8.26 -9.37
C ALA A 139 -1.48 -7.64 -9.38
N SER A 140 -1.63 -6.43 -8.84
CA SER A 140 -2.93 -5.74 -8.74
C SER A 140 -3.26 -4.89 -9.97
N PHE A 141 -2.25 -4.34 -10.65
CA PHE A 141 -2.43 -3.38 -11.75
C PHE A 141 -3.24 -3.94 -12.92
N TRP A 142 -2.81 -5.07 -13.51
CA TRP A 142 -3.55 -5.63 -14.63
C TRP A 142 -5.00 -6.02 -14.27
N PRO A 143 -5.27 -6.85 -13.25
CA PRO A 143 -6.64 -7.29 -13.01
C PRO A 143 -7.54 -6.14 -12.56
N LEU A 144 -7.10 -5.32 -11.59
CA LEU A 144 -7.96 -4.33 -10.93
C LEU A 144 -8.03 -2.99 -11.67
N THR A 145 -6.93 -2.53 -12.25
CA THR A 145 -6.85 -1.19 -12.87
C THR A 145 -7.15 -1.24 -14.37
N VAL A 146 -6.83 -2.34 -15.05
CA VAL A 146 -6.95 -2.44 -16.50
C VAL A 146 -8.06 -3.40 -16.93
N TYR A 147 -7.92 -4.69 -16.64
CA TYR A 147 -8.81 -5.75 -17.14
C TYR A 147 -10.26 -5.55 -16.68
N PHE A 148 -10.52 -5.50 -15.37
CA PHE A 148 -11.89 -5.37 -14.88
C PHE A 148 -12.59 -4.10 -15.40
N PRO A 149 -12.00 -2.88 -15.30
CA PRO A 149 -12.63 -1.68 -15.82
C PRO A 149 -12.87 -1.72 -17.33
N VAL A 150 -11.93 -2.27 -18.11
CA VAL A 150 -12.07 -2.40 -19.58
C VAL A 150 -13.20 -3.37 -19.92
N GLU A 151 -13.27 -4.54 -19.30
CA GLU A 151 -14.36 -5.50 -19.55
C GLU A 151 -15.71 -4.93 -19.11
N MET A 152 -15.77 -4.26 -17.96
CA MET A 152 -16.97 -3.56 -17.49
C MET A 152 -17.42 -2.49 -18.48
N TYR A 153 -16.49 -1.73 -19.06
CA TYR A 153 -16.79 -0.74 -20.08
C TYR A 153 -17.32 -1.37 -21.36
N ILE A 154 -16.67 -2.42 -21.88
CA ILE A 154 -17.12 -3.15 -23.07
C ILE A 154 -18.54 -3.70 -22.88
N ALA A 155 -18.80 -4.34 -21.73
CA ALA A 155 -20.10 -4.91 -21.39
C ALA A 155 -21.18 -3.83 -21.27
N ARG A 156 -20.90 -2.72 -20.58
CA ARG A 156 -21.88 -1.65 -20.35
C ARG A 156 -22.15 -0.82 -21.61
N ALA A 157 -21.13 -0.55 -22.41
CA ALA A 157 -21.27 0.20 -23.66
C ALA A 157 -21.71 -0.68 -24.84
N LYS A 158 -21.88 -2.00 -24.63
CA LYS A 158 -22.27 -2.98 -25.64
C LYS A 158 -21.43 -2.87 -26.92
N ILE A 159 -20.11 -2.73 -26.74
CA ILE A 159 -19.19 -2.53 -27.87
C ILE A 159 -19.18 -3.81 -28.72
N PRO A 160 -19.44 -3.72 -30.04
CA PRO A 160 -19.43 -4.89 -30.90
C PRO A 160 -18.04 -5.51 -30.95
N LYS A 161 -17.99 -6.84 -30.83
CA LYS A 161 -16.75 -7.61 -30.95
C LYS A 161 -16.12 -7.33 -32.32
N PHE A 162 -14.78 -7.23 -32.35
CA PHE A 162 -13.99 -6.89 -33.54
C PHE A 162 -14.16 -5.46 -34.10
N SER A 163 -14.91 -4.59 -33.43
CA SER A 163 -14.82 -3.15 -33.72
C SER A 163 -13.43 -2.62 -33.41
N ILE A 164 -13.02 -1.57 -34.11
CA ILE A 164 -11.75 -0.85 -33.89
C ILE A 164 -11.58 -0.53 -32.40
N THR A 165 -12.61 0.01 -31.75
CA THR A 165 -12.57 0.35 -30.31
C THR A 165 -12.39 -0.89 -29.44
N TRP A 166 -13.06 -1.99 -29.75
CA TRP A 166 -12.93 -3.24 -29.01
C TRP A 166 -11.50 -3.81 -29.14
N THR A 167 -10.96 -3.81 -30.35
CA THR A 167 -9.60 -4.29 -30.64
C THR A 167 -8.55 -3.47 -29.89
N TRP A 168 -8.63 -2.15 -29.92
CA TRP A 168 -7.71 -1.28 -29.18
C TRP A 168 -7.78 -1.48 -27.65
N LEU A 169 -8.98 -1.64 -27.10
CA LEU A 169 -9.15 -1.92 -25.67
C LEU A 169 -8.53 -3.26 -25.27
N LYS A 170 -8.67 -4.30 -26.12
CA LYS A 170 -8.04 -5.60 -25.88
C LYS A 170 -6.52 -5.53 -26.02
N ILE A 171 -6.00 -4.83 -27.04
CA ILE A 171 -4.55 -4.61 -27.20
C ILE A 171 -3.99 -3.92 -25.96
N LEU A 172 -4.61 -2.83 -25.48
CA LEU A 172 -4.22 -2.15 -24.27
C LEU A 172 -4.16 -3.11 -23.06
N SER A 173 -5.21 -3.91 -22.87
CA SER A 173 -5.26 -4.87 -21.74
C SER A 173 -4.16 -5.93 -21.82
N TRP A 174 -3.90 -6.50 -23.00
CA TRP A 174 -2.84 -7.49 -23.19
C TRP A 174 -1.44 -6.91 -23.05
N THR A 175 -1.22 -5.68 -23.53
CA THR A 175 0.05 -4.97 -23.33
C THR A 175 0.30 -4.71 -21.84
N CYS A 176 -0.71 -4.21 -21.12
CA CYS A 176 -0.60 -4.01 -19.67
C CYS A 176 -0.39 -5.32 -18.90
N LEU A 177 -0.94 -6.45 -19.37
CA LEU A 177 -0.65 -7.76 -18.79
C LEU A 177 0.83 -8.10 -18.95
N ALA A 178 1.37 -7.96 -20.17
CA ALA A 178 2.78 -8.25 -20.44
C ALA A 178 3.70 -7.39 -19.57
N VAL A 179 3.44 -6.08 -19.48
CA VAL A 179 4.19 -5.16 -18.61
C VAL A 179 4.10 -5.59 -17.14
N SER A 180 2.91 -5.99 -16.67
CA SER A 180 2.72 -6.46 -15.29
C SER A 180 3.52 -7.74 -15.02
N LEU A 181 3.54 -8.69 -15.96
CA LEU A 181 4.30 -9.93 -15.81
C LEU A 181 5.80 -9.67 -15.76
N VAL A 182 6.31 -8.77 -16.61
CA VAL A 182 7.73 -8.38 -16.59
C VAL A 182 8.08 -7.66 -15.28
N ALA A 183 7.24 -6.73 -14.84
CA ALA A 183 7.44 -6.04 -13.57
C ALA A 183 7.41 -7.00 -12.38
N ALA A 184 6.47 -7.94 -12.35
CA ALA A 184 6.40 -8.97 -11.32
C ALA A 184 7.65 -9.87 -11.31
N ALA A 185 8.15 -10.27 -12.49
CA ALA A 185 9.38 -11.05 -12.59
C ALA A 185 10.59 -10.27 -12.04
N GLY A 186 10.71 -8.99 -12.38
CA GLY A 186 11.76 -8.11 -11.85
C GLY A 186 11.68 -7.95 -10.32
N SER A 187 10.49 -7.72 -9.77
CA SER A 187 10.31 -7.63 -8.31
C SER A 187 10.56 -8.94 -7.58
N VAL A 188 10.24 -10.09 -8.18
CA VAL A 188 10.58 -11.41 -7.62
C VAL A 188 12.09 -11.62 -7.63
N GLU A 189 12.77 -11.25 -8.71
CA GLU A 189 14.23 -11.35 -8.79
C GLU A 189 14.90 -10.47 -7.72
N GLY A 190 14.48 -9.20 -7.60
CA GLY A 190 14.92 -8.28 -6.55
C GLY A 190 14.72 -8.87 -5.16
N LEU A 191 13.52 -9.40 -4.87
CA LEU A 191 13.23 -10.05 -3.59
C LEU A 191 14.14 -11.25 -3.30
N ILE A 192 14.43 -12.08 -4.31
CA ILE A 192 15.34 -13.24 -4.16
C ILE A 192 16.75 -12.77 -3.83
N GLN A 193 17.26 -11.72 -4.49
CA GLN A 193 18.60 -11.18 -4.20
C GLN A 193 18.65 -10.57 -2.80
N SER A 194 17.64 -9.76 -2.46
CA SER A 194 17.46 -9.12 -1.16
C SER A 194 17.46 -10.14 -0.01
N VAL A 195 16.71 -11.24 -0.15
CA VAL A 195 16.63 -12.31 0.87
C VAL A 195 17.95 -13.08 1.03
N LYS A 196 18.73 -13.28 -0.04
CA LYS A 196 20.03 -13.99 0.05
C LYS A 196 21.05 -13.23 0.88
N ILE A 197 21.03 -11.90 0.80
CA ILE A 197 22.00 -11.03 1.46
C ILE A 197 21.56 -10.73 2.90
N TYR A 198 20.25 -10.69 3.14
CA TYR A 198 19.70 -10.30 4.42
C TYR A 198 19.87 -11.36 5.52
N GLN A 199 20.48 -10.94 6.63
CA GLN A 199 20.55 -11.74 7.86
C GLN A 199 19.55 -11.16 8.88
N PRO A 200 18.44 -11.86 9.17
CA PRO A 200 17.44 -11.36 10.11
C PRO A 200 18.07 -11.05 11.47
N PHE A 201 17.75 -9.87 12.01
CA PHE A 201 18.11 -9.45 13.37
C PHE A 201 19.62 -9.27 13.66
N LYS A 202 20.47 -9.14 12.64
CA LYS A 202 21.84 -8.64 12.84
C LYS A 202 21.89 -7.13 12.60
N SER A 203 22.29 -6.38 13.62
CA SER A 203 22.74 -4.99 13.46
C SER A 203 24.07 -5.01 12.74
N GLY A 204 24.19 -4.28 11.62
CA GLY A 204 25.46 -4.09 10.93
C GLY A 204 26.48 -3.51 11.91
N GLU A 205 27.65 -4.15 11.99
CA GLU A 205 28.88 -3.51 12.48
C GLU A 205 29.46 -2.61 11.39
#